data_AF-A0A937DW39-F1
#
_entry.id   AF-A0A937DW39-F1
#
_cell.length_a   1.000
_cell.length_b   1.000
_cell.length_c   1.000
_cell.angle_alpha   90.00
_cell.angle_beta   90.00
_cell.angle_gamma   90.00
#
_symmetry.space_group_name_H-M   'P 1'
#
loop_
_entity.id
_entity.type
_entity.pdbx_description
1 polymer ?
#
loop_
_entity_poly.entity_id
_entity_poly.type
_entity_poly.pdbx_seq_one_letter_code
_entity_poly.pdbx_strand_id
1 'polypeptide(L)'
;MKNETNKEVIFKKLYHEKYSPEKDILLRTEMKILKRKLEEFILENSSQDLHPGRDYALFYEVAKWCMLNSIYDLALKYCRKSFDLALAQKEWADLLRINRVYYLISWQQPAGLNEKTEVLSERTRWHQKIINTLATEEMRLSHFLEASIDRYRYNLRQAHNQRRFPDTHTIHFPEHESSLAAYFGLKAKAYSTMDGRAIDILKEAIALLKDMPHFYYKDQEWIAVNGALAMEYSAHGEHDRACEVFDMLIYHPDLTKSQSSIGIQFNYATTLLKLKQYRKAEEILELLDERHPKMILNRQIQTMKITTYLFLGESEKLKKIISRQSGPMDPALKIYNRLLFVIYYLQKDSLELAERELINLEKSRPVKGSVYPPLIQAFKLYIEAELSRTGNSSERQKKQSEFRRVMDDIAGAEDDVLRSLLPYKWLQYTQESQ
;
A
#
# COMPACT_ATOMS: atom_id res chain seq x y z
N MET A 1 -16.72 38.04 40.10
CA MET A 1 -16.72 37.40 41.43
C MET A 1 -16.16 36.01 41.29
N LYS A 2 -15.01 35.71 41.91
CA LYS A 2 -14.53 34.33 42.04
C LYS A 2 -15.58 33.58 42.86
N ASN A 3 -16.30 32.62 42.26
CA ASN A 3 -16.99 31.61 43.04
C ASN A 3 -15.91 30.68 43.61
N GLU A 4 -15.21 31.15 44.65
CA GLU A 4 -14.50 30.25 45.55
C GLU A 4 -15.58 29.44 46.26
N THR A 5 -15.83 28.23 45.76
CA THR A 5 -16.72 27.29 46.40
C THR A 5 -16.21 27.08 47.82
N ASN A 6 -16.93 27.62 48.81
CA ASN A 6 -16.47 27.69 50.19
C ASN A 6 -16.16 26.28 50.71
N LYS A 7 -14.89 26.00 51.03
CA LYS A 7 -14.41 24.69 51.48
C LYS A 7 -15.21 24.18 52.68
N GLU A 8 -15.65 25.08 53.55
CA GLU A 8 -16.48 24.74 54.70
C GLU A 8 -17.84 24.20 54.28
N VAL A 9 -18.43 24.78 53.23
CA VAL A 9 -19.72 24.36 52.67
C VAL A 9 -19.60 23.01 51.98
N ILE A 10 -18.53 22.79 51.21
CA ILE A 10 -18.29 21.50 50.55
C ILE A 10 -18.05 20.41 51.61
N PHE A 11 -17.18 20.67 52.59
CA PHE A 11 -16.84 19.71 53.63
C PHE A 11 -18.08 19.34 54.47
N LYS A 12 -18.86 20.34 54.88
CA LYS A 12 -20.11 20.11 55.63
C LYS A 12 -21.14 19.34 54.82
N LYS A 13 -21.21 19.51 53.49
CA LYS A 13 -22.11 18.74 52.64
C LYS A 13 -21.67 17.29 52.44
N LEU A 14 -20.37 17.05 52.32
CA LEU A 14 -19.82 15.71 52.04
C LEU A 14 -19.70 14.84 53.30
N TYR A 15 -19.29 15.43 54.42
CA TYR A 15 -18.99 14.68 55.64
C TYR A 15 -19.95 15.00 56.79
N HIS A 16 -20.90 15.92 56.60
CA HIS A 16 -21.84 16.38 57.64
C HIS A 16 -21.17 16.95 58.91
N GLU A 17 -19.90 17.34 58.80
CA GLU A 17 -19.09 17.85 59.91
C GLU A 17 -18.66 19.30 59.70
N LYS A 18 -18.25 19.96 60.79
CA LYS A 18 -17.65 21.30 60.72
C LYS A 18 -16.22 21.18 60.19
N TYR A 19 -15.90 22.00 59.18
CA TYR A 19 -14.56 22.08 58.62
C TYR A 19 -13.55 22.53 59.68
N SER A 20 -12.34 21.95 59.61
CA SER A 20 -11.18 22.41 60.37
C SER A 20 -9.91 22.26 59.51
N PRO A 21 -8.86 23.05 59.75
CA PRO A 21 -7.61 22.99 58.99
C PRO A 21 -6.95 21.60 59.00
N GLU A 22 -7.07 20.85 60.09
CA GLU A 22 -6.54 19.48 60.23
C GLU A 22 -7.25 18.49 59.31
N LYS A 23 -8.54 18.72 59.03
CA LYS A 23 -9.37 17.91 58.12
C LYS A 23 -9.28 18.33 56.65
N ASP A 24 -8.56 19.42 56.34
CA ASP A 24 -8.32 19.87 54.96
C ASP A 24 -7.52 18.82 54.16
N ILE A 25 -6.67 18.01 54.83
CA ILE A 25 -5.93 16.90 54.22
C ILE A 25 -6.89 15.84 53.65
N LEU A 26 -7.96 15.51 54.39
CA LEU A 26 -8.98 14.55 53.95
C LEU A 26 -9.72 15.07 52.72
N LEU A 27 -10.15 16.34 52.75
CA LEU A 27 -10.83 16.99 51.63
C LEU A 27 -9.95 17.03 50.37
N ARG A 28 -8.68 17.38 50.51
CA ARG A 28 -7.72 17.40 49.38
C ARG A 28 -7.51 16.01 48.79
N THR A 29 -7.46 14.98 49.64
CA THR A 29 -7.29 13.59 49.21
C THR A 29 -8.50 13.13 48.42
N GLU A 30 -9.71 13.39 48.92
CA GLU A 30 -10.95 13.01 48.25
C GLU A 30 -11.21 13.80 46.97
N MET A 31 -10.86 15.09 46.94
CA MET A 31 -10.86 15.86 45.68
C MET A 31 -9.87 15.32 44.66
N LYS A 32 -8.69 14.83 45.10
CA LYS A 32 -7.71 14.19 44.21
C LYS A 32 -8.22 12.85 43.67
N ILE A 33 -8.92 12.07 44.49
CA ILE A 33 -9.57 10.82 44.07
C ILE A 33 -10.71 11.11 43.09
N LEU A 34 -11.57 12.09 43.38
CA LEU A 34 -12.66 12.51 42.50
C LEU A 34 -12.13 12.99 41.15
N LYS A 35 -11.07 13.81 41.15
CA LYS A 35 -10.39 14.23 39.93
C LYS A 35 -9.92 13.01 39.12
N ARG A 36 -9.25 12.06 39.78
CA ARG A 36 -8.77 10.84 39.12
C ARG A 36 -9.93 10.03 38.53
N LYS A 37 -11.02 9.85 39.27
CA LYS A 37 -12.23 9.15 38.81
C LYS A 37 -12.93 9.86 37.64
N LEU A 38 -12.93 11.20 37.62
CA LEU A 38 -13.47 11.97 36.49
C LEU A 38 -12.57 11.87 35.25
N GLU A 39 -11.24 11.91 35.44
CA GLU A 39 -10.28 11.63 34.36
C GLU A 39 -10.46 10.20 33.83
N GLU A 40 -10.61 9.19 34.70
CA GLU A 40 -10.92 7.80 34.37
C GLU A 40 -12.28 7.66 33.64
N PHE A 41 -13.33 8.35 34.09
CA PHE A 41 -14.64 8.32 33.43
C PHE A 41 -14.63 8.99 32.04
N ILE A 42 -13.91 10.10 31.89
CA ILE A 42 -13.70 10.75 30.59
C ILE A 42 -12.88 9.82 29.68
N LEU A 43 -11.86 9.14 30.23
CA LEU A 43 -11.11 8.11 29.52
C LEU A 43 -12.03 6.98 29.06
N GLU A 44 -12.82 6.37 29.93
CA GLU A 44 -13.72 5.26 29.57
C GLU A 44 -14.73 5.66 28.48
N ASN A 45 -15.29 6.88 28.53
CA ASN A 45 -16.24 7.35 27.52
C ASN A 45 -15.60 7.88 26.22
N SER A 46 -14.32 8.28 26.25
CA SER A 46 -13.59 8.75 25.06
C SER A 46 -12.70 7.66 24.44
N SER A 47 -12.44 6.56 25.17
CA SER A 47 -11.48 5.51 24.83
C SER A 47 -11.92 4.54 23.74
N GLN A 48 -13.20 4.53 23.35
CA GLN A 48 -13.61 3.73 22.20
C GLN A 48 -12.95 4.19 20.88
N ASP A 49 -12.39 5.42 20.84
CA ASP A 49 -11.74 6.00 19.65
C ASP A 49 -10.29 6.50 19.89
N LEU A 50 -9.70 6.34 21.09
CA LEU A 50 -8.36 6.84 21.39
C LEU A 50 -7.28 5.80 21.03
N HIS A 51 -6.56 6.05 19.94
CA HIS A 51 -5.41 5.23 19.53
C HIS A 51 -4.27 5.28 20.56
N PRO A 52 -3.60 4.14 20.84
CA PRO A 52 -2.40 4.11 21.68
C PRO A 52 -1.35 5.11 21.17
N GLY A 53 -0.80 5.95 22.06
CA GLY A 53 0.27 6.91 21.73
C GLY A 53 -0.18 8.37 21.50
N ARG A 54 -1.49 8.65 21.52
CA ARG A 54 -2.04 10.00 21.31
C ARG A 54 -2.48 10.70 22.59
N ASP A 55 -1.55 10.84 23.54
CA ASP A 55 -1.81 11.53 24.82
C ASP A 55 -2.35 12.96 24.62
N TYR A 56 -1.98 13.62 23.50
CA TYR A 56 -2.51 14.94 23.15
C TYR A 56 -4.03 14.94 22.93
N ALA A 57 -4.61 13.86 22.36
CA ALA A 57 -6.03 13.76 22.07
C ALA A 57 -6.86 13.68 23.35
N LEU A 58 -6.34 12.98 24.37
CA LEU A 58 -6.93 12.98 25.71
C LEU A 58 -6.99 14.40 26.29
N PHE A 59 -5.86 15.11 26.29
CA PHE A 59 -5.82 16.47 26.84
C PHE A 59 -6.69 17.44 26.03
N TYR A 60 -6.85 17.21 24.73
CA TYR A 60 -7.77 17.96 23.89
C TYR A 60 -9.23 17.76 24.32
N GLU A 61 -9.69 16.52 24.53
CA GLU A 61 -11.06 16.25 24.96
C GLU A 61 -11.33 16.79 26.38
N VAL A 62 -10.37 16.66 27.30
CA VAL A 62 -10.47 17.29 28.63
C VAL A 62 -10.57 18.81 28.52
N ALA A 63 -9.74 19.44 27.69
CA ALA A 63 -9.79 20.89 27.48
C ALA A 63 -11.14 21.36 26.92
N LYS A 64 -11.67 20.62 25.93
CA LYS A 64 -12.99 20.88 25.34
C LYS A 64 -14.11 20.71 26.36
N TRP A 65 -14.09 19.65 27.17
CA TRP A 65 -15.06 19.44 28.24
C TRP A 65 -15.02 20.58 29.27
N CYS A 66 -13.83 20.99 29.71
CA CYS A 66 -13.67 22.12 30.62
C CYS A 66 -14.22 23.42 30.04
N MET A 67 -13.94 23.69 28.76
CA MET A 67 -14.48 24.86 28.04
C MET A 67 -16.01 24.86 28.02
N LEU A 68 -16.63 23.73 27.66
CA LEU A 68 -18.10 23.60 27.61
C LEU A 68 -18.76 23.81 28.99
N ASN A 69 -18.04 23.53 30.07
CA ASN A 69 -18.49 23.74 31.44
C ASN A 69 -17.99 25.08 32.04
N SER A 70 -17.46 25.99 31.22
CA SER A 70 -16.95 27.30 31.65
C SER A 70 -15.80 27.25 32.68
N ILE A 71 -15.02 26.17 32.72
CA ILE A 71 -13.86 25.99 33.58
C ILE A 71 -12.58 26.41 32.80
N TYR A 72 -12.48 27.70 32.48
CA TYR A 72 -11.52 28.20 31.49
C TYR A 72 -10.03 28.04 31.88
N ASP A 73 -9.67 28.21 33.15
CA ASP A 73 -8.27 28.06 33.59
C ASP A 73 -7.76 26.62 33.37
N LEU A 74 -8.62 25.65 33.64
CA LEU A 74 -8.32 24.23 33.44
C LEU A 74 -8.35 23.88 31.95
N ALA A 75 -9.28 24.46 31.20
CA ALA A 75 -9.35 24.31 29.74
C ALA A 75 -8.06 24.80 29.07
N LEU A 76 -7.56 25.99 29.43
CA LEU A 76 -6.30 26.54 28.92
C LEU A 76 -5.10 25.64 29.25
N LYS A 77 -5.00 25.17 30.49
CA LYS A 77 -3.93 24.30 30.93
C LYS A 77 -3.86 23.01 30.08
N TYR A 78 -4.99 22.33 29.92
CA TYR A 78 -5.02 21.09 29.14
C TYR A 78 -4.90 21.35 27.64
N CYS A 79 -5.41 22.48 27.13
CA CYS A 79 -5.26 22.86 25.73
C CYS A 79 -3.79 23.14 25.37
N ARG A 80 -3.04 23.86 26.22
CA ARG A 80 -1.59 24.04 26.08
C ARG A 80 -0.86 22.70 26.06
N LYS A 81 -1.14 21.83 27.04
CA LYS A 81 -0.51 20.51 27.11
C LYS A 81 -0.79 19.66 25.86
N SER A 82 -2.04 19.68 25.38
CA SER A 82 -2.43 19.02 24.13
C SER A 82 -1.65 19.59 22.93
N PHE A 83 -1.58 20.92 22.82
CA PHE A 83 -0.85 21.60 21.75
C PHE A 83 0.64 21.24 21.75
N ASP A 84 1.30 21.30 22.91
CA ASP A 84 2.74 21.01 23.03
C ASP A 84 3.06 19.55 22.67
N LEU A 85 2.21 18.62 23.10
CA LEU A 85 2.36 17.21 22.76
C LEU A 85 2.11 16.93 21.27
N ALA A 86 1.04 17.49 20.70
CA ALA A 86 0.76 17.36 19.27
C ALA A 86 1.88 18.00 18.41
N LEU A 87 2.46 19.11 18.88
CA LEU A 87 3.60 19.77 18.23
C LEU A 87 4.87 18.92 18.31
N ALA A 88 5.16 18.33 19.45
CA ALA A 88 6.29 17.41 19.61
C ALA A 88 6.15 16.19 18.68
N GLN A 89 4.92 15.70 18.50
CA GLN A 89 4.59 14.59 17.60
C GLN A 89 4.44 15.02 16.13
N LYS A 90 4.47 16.33 15.83
CA LYS A 90 4.27 16.91 14.49
C LYS A 90 2.92 16.53 13.86
N GLU A 91 1.88 16.39 14.66
CA GLU A 91 0.51 16.07 14.22
C GLU A 91 -0.21 17.35 13.74
N TRP A 92 0.18 17.87 12.57
CA TRP A 92 -0.25 19.20 12.07
C TRP A 92 -1.76 19.33 11.89
N ALA A 93 -2.45 18.27 11.45
CA ALA A 93 -3.89 18.27 11.28
C ALA A 93 -4.62 18.43 12.62
N ASP A 94 -4.16 17.74 13.65
CA ASP A 94 -4.73 17.85 14.99
C ASP A 94 -4.32 19.17 15.67
N LEU A 95 -3.11 19.68 15.42
CA LEU A 95 -2.72 21.02 15.84
C LEU A 95 -3.67 22.09 15.33
N LEU A 96 -4.17 21.98 14.09
CA LEU A 96 -5.16 22.93 13.56
C LEU A 96 -6.46 22.91 14.38
N ARG A 97 -6.94 21.72 14.75
CA ARG A 97 -8.14 21.54 15.60
C ARG A 97 -7.91 22.08 17.01
N ILE A 98 -6.79 21.73 17.62
CA ILE A 98 -6.39 22.19 18.96
C ILE A 98 -6.28 23.72 18.96
N ASN A 99 -5.64 24.32 17.95
CA ASN A 99 -5.46 25.78 17.85
C ASN A 99 -6.80 26.53 17.73
N ARG A 100 -7.80 25.94 17.05
CA ARG A 100 -9.17 26.49 17.01
C ARG A 100 -9.83 26.49 18.39
N VAL A 101 -9.73 25.39 19.14
CA VAL A 101 -10.25 25.31 20.51
C VAL A 101 -9.51 26.28 21.43
N TYR A 102 -8.19 26.37 21.29
CA TYR A 102 -7.36 27.31 22.04
C TYR A 102 -7.86 28.75 21.84
N TYR A 103 -8.09 29.16 20.59
CA TYR A 103 -8.65 30.47 20.26
C TYR A 103 -9.98 30.71 20.98
N LEU A 104 -10.92 29.75 20.93
CA LEU A 104 -12.23 29.87 21.57
C LEU A 104 -12.12 30.05 23.09
N ILE A 105 -11.28 29.23 23.74
CA ILE A 105 -11.06 29.33 25.19
C ILE A 105 -10.48 30.70 25.56
N SER A 106 -9.48 31.17 24.80
CA SER A 106 -8.80 32.44 25.04
C SER A 106 -9.73 33.65 24.82
N TRP A 107 -10.64 33.54 23.86
CA TRP A 107 -11.66 34.56 23.61
C TRP A 107 -12.66 34.66 24.77
N GLN A 108 -13.13 33.50 25.26
CA GLN A 108 -14.16 33.38 26.30
C GLN A 108 -13.64 33.63 27.72
N GLN A 109 -12.33 33.49 27.96
CA GLN A 109 -11.74 33.71 29.28
C GLN A 109 -11.95 35.19 29.73
N PRO A 110 -12.29 35.43 31.01
CA PRO A 110 -12.29 36.76 31.59
C PRO A 110 -10.86 37.25 31.87
N ALA A 111 -10.12 37.56 30.81
CA ALA A 111 -8.76 38.11 30.83
C ALA A 111 -8.74 39.58 30.35
N GLY A 112 -7.69 40.31 30.72
CA GLY A 112 -7.49 41.69 30.25
C GLY A 112 -7.23 41.78 28.75
N LEU A 113 -7.54 42.92 28.12
CA LEU A 113 -7.40 43.07 26.66
C LEU A 113 -5.98 42.82 26.15
N ASN A 114 -4.95 43.29 26.87
CA ASN A 114 -3.55 43.08 26.49
C ASN A 114 -3.15 41.60 26.47
N GLU A 115 -3.56 40.84 27.49
CA GLU A 115 -3.33 39.40 27.59
C GLU A 115 -4.05 38.64 26.47
N LYS A 116 -5.29 39.04 26.17
CA LYS A 116 -6.04 38.49 25.03
C LYS A 116 -5.32 38.76 23.71
N THR A 117 -4.86 39.99 23.48
CA THR A 117 -4.16 40.35 22.25
C THR A 117 -2.88 39.54 22.09
N GLU A 118 -2.07 39.37 23.13
CA GLU A 118 -0.82 38.60 23.07
C GLU A 118 -1.09 37.13 22.69
N VAL A 119 -2.03 36.49 23.37
CA VAL A 119 -2.41 35.11 23.08
C VAL A 119 -2.96 34.98 21.66
N LEU A 120 -3.85 35.88 21.23
CA LEU A 120 -4.41 35.86 19.87
C LEU A 120 -3.34 36.07 18.80
N SER A 121 -2.39 36.98 18.98
CA SER A 121 -1.27 37.18 18.07
C SER A 121 -0.38 35.94 17.96
N GLU A 122 -0.12 35.26 19.09
CA GLU A 122 0.61 34.00 19.09
C GLU A 122 -0.17 32.89 18.35
N ARG A 123 -1.46 32.75 18.62
CA ARG A 123 -2.32 31.73 17.99
C ARG A 123 -2.49 31.97 16.49
N THR A 124 -2.53 33.22 16.04
CA THR A 124 -2.55 33.59 14.61
C THR A 124 -1.25 33.18 13.91
N ARG A 125 -0.08 33.42 14.52
CA ARG A 125 1.21 32.97 13.98
C ARG A 125 1.25 31.45 13.83
N TRP A 126 0.80 30.73 14.87
CA TRP A 126 0.70 29.26 14.81
C TRP A 126 -0.29 28.79 13.75
N HIS A 127 -1.45 29.44 13.64
CA HIS A 127 -2.45 29.11 12.63
C HIS A 127 -1.88 29.19 11.21
N GLN A 128 -1.18 30.27 10.89
CA GLN A 128 -0.53 30.44 9.58
C GLN A 128 0.51 29.37 9.32
N LYS A 129 1.38 29.10 10.31
CA LYS A 129 2.41 28.04 10.19
C LYS A 129 1.80 26.66 9.94
N ILE A 130 0.75 26.31 10.69
CA ILE A 130 0.08 25.01 10.55
C ILE A 130 -0.58 24.89 9.16
N ILE A 131 -1.30 25.93 8.71
CA ILE A 131 -1.95 25.93 7.39
C ILE A 131 -0.93 25.81 6.27
N ASN A 132 0.15 26.58 6.30
CA ASN A 132 1.18 26.53 5.26
C ASN A 132 1.86 25.15 5.19
N THR A 133 2.09 24.52 6.35
CA THR A 133 2.68 23.17 6.42
C THR A 133 1.72 22.14 5.84
N LEU A 134 0.46 22.13 6.27
CA LEU A 134 -0.56 21.22 5.73
C LEU A 134 -0.78 21.42 4.22
N ALA A 135 -0.83 22.66 3.75
CA ALA A 135 -0.97 22.96 2.33
C ALA A 135 0.21 22.40 1.52
N THR A 136 1.42 22.46 2.07
CA THR A 136 2.62 21.90 1.42
C THR A 136 2.57 20.36 1.38
N GLU A 137 2.15 19.71 2.47
CA GLU A 137 1.96 18.25 2.54
C GLU A 137 0.93 17.76 1.52
N GLU A 138 -0.25 18.38 1.47
CA GLU A 138 -1.34 18.02 0.55
C GLU A 138 -0.97 18.28 -0.91
N MET A 139 -0.19 19.34 -1.19
CA MET A 139 0.32 19.61 -2.54
C MET A 139 1.29 18.52 -2.99
N ARG A 140 2.21 18.08 -2.11
CA ARG A 140 3.14 16.98 -2.43
C ARG A 140 2.40 15.66 -2.64
N LEU A 141 1.37 15.39 -1.84
CA LEU A 141 0.50 14.24 -2.04
C LEU A 141 -0.22 14.31 -3.40
N SER A 142 -0.75 15.47 -3.77
CA SER A 142 -1.40 15.69 -5.07
C SER A 142 -0.45 15.42 -6.23
N HIS A 143 0.80 15.89 -6.18
CA HIS A 143 1.81 15.56 -7.18
C HIS A 143 2.11 14.05 -7.26
N PHE A 144 2.11 13.35 -6.12
CA PHE A 144 2.26 11.89 -6.11
C PHE A 144 1.06 11.19 -6.80
N LEU A 145 -0.17 11.66 -6.56
CA LEU A 145 -1.36 11.12 -7.22
C LEU A 145 -1.32 11.36 -8.74
N GLU A 146 -0.90 12.54 -9.17
CA GLU A 146 -0.71 12.85 -10.60
C GLU A 146 0.34 11.96 -11.25
N ALA A 147 1.52 11.81 -10.62
CA ALA A 147 2.56 10.91 -11.09
C ALA A 147 2.07 9.45 -11.16
N SER A 148 1.25 9.03 -10.20
CA SER A 148 0.63 7.70 -10.20
C SER A 148 -0.32 7.51 -11.38
N ILE A 149 -1.17 8.51 -11.65
CA ILE A 149 -2.09 8.50 -12.81
C ILE A 149 -1.31 8.38 -14.11
N ASP A 150 -0.26 9.19 -14.29
CA ASP A 150 0.57 9.16 -15.49
C ASP A 150 1.26 7.80 -15.67
N ARG A 151 1.74 7.20 -14.57
CA ARG A 151 2.31 5.84 -14.59
C ARG A 151 1.28 4.78 -14.99
N TYR A 152 0.06 4.83 -14.45
CA TYR A 152 -0.99 3.89 -14.85
C TYR A 152 -1.41 4.06 -16.31
N ARG A 153 -1.48 5.30 -16.81
CA ARG A 153 -1.79 5.58 -18.22
C ARG A 153 -0.71 5.03 -19.15
N TYR A 154 0.56 5.22 -18.78
CA TYR A 154 1.69 4.63 -19.49
C TYR A 154 1.55 3.10 -19.56
N ASN A 155 1.30 2.46 -18.42
CA ASN A 155 1.12 1.00 -18.34
C ASN A 155 -0.08 0.48 -19.16
N LEU A 156 -1.15 1.27 -19.27
CA LEU A 156 -2.34 0.93 -20.06
C LEU A 156 -2.20 1.26 -21.56
N ARG A 157 -1.07 1.84 -22.00
CA ARG A 157 -0.85 2.32 -23.37
C ARG A 157 -1.97 3.25 -23.87
N GLN A 158 -2.64 3.97 -22.97
CA GLN A 158 -3.71 4.90 -23.32
C GLN A 158 -3.11 6.22 -23.79
N ALA A 159 -3.54 6.71 -24.96
CA ALA A 159 -3.19 8.05 -25.42
C ALA A 159 -3.66 9.10 -24.38
N HIS A 160 -2.81 10.09 -24.08
CA HIS A 160 -3.04 11.19 -23.13
C HIS A 160 -4.17 12.16 -23.58
N ASN A 161 -5.37 11.66 -23.86
CA ASN A 161 -6.47 12.46 -24.38
C ASN A 161 -7.42 12.97 -23.29
N GLN A 162 -7.20 12.61 -22.02
CA GLN A 162 -7.90 13.22 -20.90
C GLN A 162 -7.11 14.45 -20.44
N ARG A 163 -7.75 15.62 -20.44
CA ARG A 163 -7.23 16.88 -19.89
C ARG A 163 -6.53 16.59 -18.55
N ARG A 164 -5.27 17.02 -18.43
CA ARG A 164 -4.65 17.21 -17.11
C ARG A 164 -5.61 18.07 -16.28
N PHE A 165 -5.66 17.83 -14.96
CA PHE A 165 -6.41 18.71 -14.07
C PHE A 165 -6.05 20.16 -14.43
N PRO A 166 -7.03 21.07 -14.52
CA PRO A 166 -6.78 22.46 -14.91
C PRO A 166 -5.64 23.00 -14.04
N ASP A 167 -4.74 23.82 -14.63
CA ASP A 167 -3.57 24.38 -13.95
C ASP A 167 -3.99 24.92 -12.58
N THR A 168 -3.74 24.13 -11.53
CA THR A 168 -4.01 24.54 -10.17
C THR A 168 -2.83 25.40 -9.75
N HIS A 169 -3.10 26.52 -9.09
CA HIS A 169 -2.04 27.34 -8.55
C HIS A 169 -1.16 26.47 -7.64
N THR A 170 0.13 26.34 -8.00
CA THR A 170 1.10 25.63 -7.17
C THR A 170 1.28 26.41 -5.88
N ILE A 171 0.64 25.94 -4.80
CA ILE A 171 0.88 26.42 -3.45
C ILE A 171 2.13 25.73 -2.95
N HIS A 172 3.27 26.40 -3.03
CA HIS A 172 4.52 25.90 -2.45
C HIS A 172 5.09 26.93 -1.48
N PHE A 173 5.23 26.51 -0.23
CA PHE A 173 5.94 27.27 0.79
C PHE A 173 7.21 26.50 1.19
N PRO A 174 8.37 26.75 0.53
CA PRO A 174 9.60 25.99 0.77
C PRO A 174 10.03 25.96 2.25
N GLU A 175 9.79 27.05 2.97
CA GLU A 175 10.12 27.20 4.40
C GLU A 175 9.26 26.32 5.32
N HIS A 176 8.19 25.72 4.79
CA HIS A 176 7.25 24.86 5.49
C HIS A 176 7.31 23.40 5.01
N GLU A 177 8.39 22.99 4.33
CA GLU A 177 8.60 21.59 3.96
C GLU A 177 8.77 20.73 5.22
N SER A 178 7.77 19.87 5.48
CA SER A 178 7.83 18.88 6.55
C SER A 178 8.47 17.57 6.07
N SER A 179 8.82 16.68 7.01
CA SER A 179 9.28 15.33 6.65
C SER A 179 8.24 14.58 5.81
N LEU A 180 6.94 14.71 6.14
CA LEU A 180 5.85 14.07 5.39
C LEU A 180 5.70 14.65 3.97
N ALA A 181 5.83 15.97 3.83
CA ALA A 181 5.85 16.63 2.53
C ALA A 181 7.03 16.13 1.67
N ALA A 182 8.24 16.07 2.24
CA ALA A 182 9.42 15.56 1.56
C ALA A 182 9.26 14.09 1.14
N TYR A 183 8.65 13.25 1.98
CA TYR A 183 8.34 11.86 1.66
C TYR A 183 7.39 11.73 0.46
N PHE A 184 6.28 12.47 0.45
CA PHE A 184 5.39 12.46 -0.72
C PHE A 184 6.06 13.06 -1.96
N GLY A 185 6.95 14.03 -1.79
CA GLY A 185 7.82 14.53 -2.86
C GLY A 185 8.71 13.44 -3.47
N LEU A 186 9.36 12.62 -2.63
CA LEU A 186 10.16 11.48 -3.08
C LEU A 186 9.30 10.43 -3.78
N LYS A 187 8.10 10.11 -3.26
CA LYS A 187 7.17 9.19 -3.93
C LYS A 187 6.75 9.71 -5.30
N ALA A 188 6.39 10.99 -5.40
CA ALA A 188 6.02 11.62 -6.67
C ALA A 188 7.18 11.51 -7.68
N LYS A 189 8.41 11.80 -7.23
CA LYS A 189 9.63 11.68 -8.05
C LYS A 189 9.89 10.25 -8.51
N ALA A 190 9.74 9.27 -7.61
CA ALA A 190 9.92 7.85 -7.95
C ALA A 190 8.92 7.40 -9.02
N TYR A 191 7.64 7.78 -8.89
CA TYR A 191 6.59 7.35 -9.83
C TYR A 191 6.64 8.06 -11.19
N SER A 192 7.27 9.23 -11.26
CA SER A 192 7.54 9.94 -12.50
C SER A 192 8.85 9.51 -13.17
N THR A 193 9.68 8.72 -12.47
CA THR A 193 10.93 8.17 -13.00
C THR A 193 10.67 6.77 -13.57
N MET A 194 10.98 6.55 -14.84
CA MET A 194 10.73 5.27 -15.54
C MET A 194 11.99 4.40 -15.70
N ASP A 195 13.07 4.75 -15.00
CA ASP A 195 14.35 4.04 -15.03
C ASP A 195 14.77 3.58 -13.63
N GLY A 196 15.91 2.87 -13.56
CA GLY A 196 16.41 2.27 -12.31
C GLY A 196 16.66 3.26 -11.17
N ARG A 197 16.69 4.58 -11.41
CA ARG A 197 16.84 5.59 -10.35
C ARG A 197 15.64 5.61 -9.40
N ALA A 198 14.48 5.10 -9.82
CA ALA A 198 13.31 4.98 -8.95
C ALA A 198 13.61 4.13 -7.70
N ILE A 199 14.49 3.13 -7.80
CA ILE A 199 14.91 2.27 -6.69
C ILE A 199 15.59 3.09 -5.59
N ASP A 200 16.55 3.94 -5.95
CA ASP A 200 17.29 4.74 -4.97
C ASP A 200 16.41 5.81 -4.33
N ILE A 201 15.51 6.43 -5.10
CA ILE A 201 14.54 7.41 -4.59
C ILE A 201 13.57 6.74 -3.59
N LEU A 202 13.12 5.51 -3.86
CA LEU A 202 12.26 4.77 -2.94
C LEU A 202 12.99 4.39 -1.65
N LYS A 203 14.28 4.05 -1.72
CA LYS A 203 15.11 3.81 -0.53
C LYS A 203 15.25 5.07 0.32
N GLU A 204 15.46 6.23 -0.30
CA GLU A 204 15.46 7.53 0.40
C GLU A 204 14.11 7.78 1.08
N ALA A 205 13.00 7.50 0.40
CA ALA A 205 11.66 7.65 0.97
C ALA A 205 11.44 6.73 2.17
N ILE A 206 11.89 5.47 2.10
CA ILE A 206 11.82 4.50 3.20
C ILE A 206 12.65 4.96 4.40
N ALA A 207 13.88 5.44 4.17
CA ALA A 207 14.75 5.95 5.22
C ALA A 207 14.10 7.15 5.92
N LEU A 208 13.57 8.10 5.14
CA LEU A 208 12.88 9.27 5.68
C LEU A 208 11.64 8.87 6.48
N LEU A 209 10.83 7.93 5.98
CA LEU A 209 9.63 7.43 6.68
C LEU A 209 9.98 6.77 8.01
N LYS A 210 11.08 6.01 8.08
CA LYS A 210 11.52 5.33 9.30
C LYS A 210 11.71 6.33 10.45
N ASP A 211 12.35 7.46 10.16
CA ASP A 211 12.71 8.48 11.16
C ASP A 211 11.56 9.43 11.52
N MET A 212 10.41 9.34 10.84
CA MET A 212 9.24 10.16 11.18
C MET A 212 8.61 9.74 12.51
N PRO A 213 7.98 10.66 13.25
CA PRO A 213 7.02 10.30 14.30
C PRO A 213 5.94 9.35 13.76
N HIS A 214 5.35 8.53 14.64
CA HIS A 214 4.21 7.69 14.25
C HIS A 214 2.99 8.57 13.91
N PHE A 215 2.31 8.25 12.82
CA PHE A 215 1.06 8.90 12.39
C PHE A 215 0.08 7.81 11.91
N TYR A 216 -1.21 8.16 11.82
CA TYR A 216 -2.34 7.21 11.69
C TYR A 216 -2.18 6.11 10.61
N TYR A 217 -1.47 6.40 9.52
CA TYR A 217 -1.30 5.49 8.38
C TYR A 217 0.19 5.19 8.08
N LYS A 218 1.09 5.40 9.05
CA LYS A 218 2.54 5.19 8.86
C LYS A 218 2.87 3.76 8.45
N ASP A 219 2.29 2.76 9.12
CA ASP A 219 2.56 1.36 8.79
C ASP A 219 1.99 0.97 7.43
N GLN A 220 0.85 1.57 7.05
CA GLN A 220 0.26 1.40 5.72
C GLN A 220 1.14 2.00 4.63
N GLU A 221 1.69 3.18 4.87
CA GLU A 221 2.67 3.82 3.97
C GLU A 221 3.96 3.02 3.90
N TRP A 222 4.44 2.48 5.02
CA TRP A 222 5.63 1.63 5.06
C TRP A 222 5.44 0.37 4.21
N ILE A 223 4.30 -0.31 4.34
CA ILE A 223 3.93 -1.46 3.51
C ILE A 223 3.87 -1.06 2.03
N ALA A 224 3.21 0.05 1.71
CA ALA A 224 3.01 0.51 0.34
C ALA A 224 4.33 0.88 -0.36
N VAL A 225 5.22 1.65 0.31
CA VAL A 225 6.48 2.10 -0.28
C VAL A 225 7.48 0.94 -0.45
N ASN A 226 7.53 -0.01 0.49
CA ASN A 226 8.34 -1.23 0.33
C ASN A 226 7.76 -2.13 -0.76
N GLY A 227 6.43 -2.23 -0.88
CA GLY A 227 5.78 -2.92 -1.98
C GLY A 227 6.13 -2.32 -3.34
N ALA A 228 6.19 -0.98 -3.43
CA ALA A 228 6.65 -0.27 -4.63
C ALA A 228 8.13 -0.57 -4.93
N LEU A 229 9.01 -0.56 -3.92
CA LEU A 229 10.43 -0.90 -4.09
C LEU A 229 10.62 -2.33 -4.63
N ALA A 230 9.91 -3.31 -4.06
CA ALA A 230 9.94 -4.69 -4.53
C ALA A 230 9.48 -4.81 -5.99
N MET A 231 8.49 -4.00 -6.39
CA MET A 231 8.01 -3.95 -7.76
C MET A 231 9.05 -3.36 -8.72
N GLU A 232 9.76 -2.29 -8.34
CA GLU A 232 10.85 -1.76 -9.17
C GLU A 232 11.97 -2.80 -9.35
N TYR A 233 12.40 -3.45 -8.27
CA TYR A 233 13.38 -4.53 -8.38
C TYR A 233 12.90 -5.63 -9.33
N SER A 234 11.64 -6.06 -9.23
CA SER A 234 11.08 -7.09 -10.11
C SER A 234 10.96 -6.63 -11.57
N ALA A 235 10.66 -5.35 -11.81
CA ALA A 235 10.59 -4.77 -13.15
C ALA A 235 11.96 -4.66 -13.82
N HIS A 236 13.01 -4.38 -13.05
CA HIS A 236 14.40 -4.31 -13.52
C HIS A 236 15.13 -5.67 -13.52
N GLY A 237 14.42 -6.78 -13.31
CA GLY A 237 15.02 -8.12 -13.34
C GLY A 237 15.78 -8.52 -12.08
N GLU A 238 15.84 -7.67 -11.06
CA GLU A 238 16.46 -7.92 -9.75
C GLU A 238 15.52 -8.76 -8.85
N HIS A 239 15.10 -9.92 -9.34
CA HIS A 239 14.06 -10.73 -8.71
C HIS A 239 14.41 -11.23 -7.30
N ASP A 240 15.68 -11.54 -7.02
CA ASP A 240 16.11 -11.98 -5.70
C ASP A 240 15.90 -10.88 -4.64
N ARG A 241 16.31 -9.64 -4.96
CA ARG A 241 16.09 -8.47 -4.08
C ARG A 241 14.62 -8.13 -3.92
N ALA A 242 13.82 -8.28 -4.98
CA ALA A 242 12.37 -8.14 -4.88
C ALA A 242 11.79 -9.17 -3.89
N CYS A 243 12.24 -10.43 -3.94
CA CYS A 243 11.82 -11.47 -3.02
C CYS A 243 12.23 -11.17 -1.57
N GLU A 244 13.43 -10.66 -1.30
CA GLU A 244 13.85 -10.25 0.06
C GLU A 244 12.88 -9.23 0.68
N VAL A 245 12.47 -8.22 -0.11
CA VAL A 245 11.52 -7.19 0.36
C VAL A 245 10.12 -7.78 0.52
N PHE A 246 9.68 -8.64 -0.40
CA PHE A 246 8.37 -9.29 -0.27
C PHE A 246 8.30 -10.25 0.91
N ASP A 247 9.34 -11.02 1.19
CA ASP A 247 9.44 -11.90 2.36
C ASP A 247 9.23 -11.09 3.65
N MET A 248 9.92 -9.95 3.78
CA MET A 248 9.72 -9.03 4.90
C MET A 248 8.27 -8.57 5.04
N LEU A 249 7.61 -8.24 3.93
CA LEU A 249 6.24 -7.73 3.91
C LEU A 249 5.19 -8.79 4.25
N ILE A 250 5.34 -10.02 3.74
CA ILE A 250 4.35 -11.11 3.90
C ILE A 250 4.06 -11.45 5.36
N TYR A 251 5.08 -11.31 6.20
CA TYR A 251 5.02 -11.58 7.63
C TYR A 251 4.80 -10.32 8.49
N HIS A 252 4.62 -9.14 7.86
CA HIS A 252 4.31 -7.92 8.60
C HIS A 252 2.91 -8.03 9.28
N PRO A 253 2.78 -7.73 10.60
CA PRO A 253 1.53 -7.93 11.34
C PRO A 253 0.31 -7.21 10.75
N ASP A 254 0.52 -6.03 10.18
CA ASP A 254 -0.56 -5.20 9.61
C ASP A 254 -0.76 -5.37 8.09
N LEU A 255 -0.06 -6.33 7.45
CA LEU A 255 -0.24 -6.55 6.01
C LEU A 255 -1.70 -6.85 5.67
N THR A 256 -2.38 -7.71 6.44
CA THR A 256 -3.78 -8.10 6.16
C THR A 256 -4.76 -6.95 6.32
N LYS A 257 -4.42 -5.92 7.12
CA LYS A 257 -5.19 -4.69 7.26
C LYS A 257 -4.92 -3.70 6.12
N SER A 258 -3.87 -3.94 5.33
CA SER A 258 -3.48 -3.07 4.24
C SER A 258 -4.29 -3.28 2.98
N GLN A 259 -4.68 -2.16 2.35
CA GLN A 259 -5.27 -2.15 1.02
C GLN A 259 -4.32 -2.74 -0.04
N SER A 260 -3.00 -2.70 0.21
CA SER A 260 -1.98 -3.25 -0.66
C SER A 260 -1.78 -4.76 -0.51
N SER A 261 -2.44 -5.42 0.45
CA SER A 261 -2.19 -6.85 0.77
C SER A 261 -2.32 -7.77 -0.43
N ILE A 262 -3.39 -7.63 -1.21
CA ILE A 262 -3.67 -8.48 -2.36
C ILE A 262 -2.59 -8.27 -3.43
N GLY A 263 -2.28 -7.01 -3.73
CA GLY A 263 -1.27 -6.64 -4.72
C GLY A 263 0.12 -7.16 -4.35
N ILE A 264 0.52 -7.02 -3.08
CA ILE A 264 1.82 -7.52 -2.58
C ILE A 264 1.91 -9.04 -2.75
N GLN A 265 0.91 -9.81 -2.30
CA GLN A 265 0.92 -11.27 -2.42
C GLN A 265 0.89 -11.72 -3.89
N PHE A 266 0.11 -11.06 -4.73
CA PHE A 266 0.05 -11.30 -6.17
C PHE A 266 1.42 -11.08 -6.84
N ASN A 267 2.05 -9.93 -6.56
CA ASN A 267 3.33 -9.55 -7.14
C ASN A 267 4.47 -10.43 -6.62
N TYR A 268 4.39 -10.86 -5.36
CA TYR A 268 5.34 -11.79 -4.80
C TYR A 268 5.27 -13.15 -5.48
N ALA A 269 4.08 -13.74 -5.59
CA ALA A 269 3.88 -14.99 -6.33
C ALA A 269 4.37 -14.88 -7.78
N THR A 270 4.08 -13.77 -8.46
CA THR A 270 4.58 -13.51 -9.82
C THR A 270 6.12 -13.49 -9.88
N THR A 271 6.78 -12.87 -8.91
CA THR A 271 8.25 -12.80 -8.83
C THR A 271 8.86 -14.17 -8.52
N LEU A 272 8.27 -14.94 -7.60
CA LEU A 272 8.67 -16.32 -7.30
C LEU A 272 8.56 -17.22 -8.53
N LEU A 273 7.50 -17.08 -9.32
CA LEU A 273 7.35 -17.81 -10.58
C LEU A 273 8.44 -17.47 -11.60
N LYS A 274 8.86 -16.20 -11.69
CA LYS A 274 9.99 -15.79 -12.54
C LYS A 274 11.32 -16.41 -12.11
N LEU A 275 11.51 -16.61 -10.80
CA LEU A 275 12.63 -17.32 -10.19
C LEU A 275 12.48 -18.86 -10.17
N LYS A 276 11.38 -19.40 -10.74
CA LYS A 276 11.04 -20.82 -10.71
C LYS A 276 10.88 -21.41 -9.29
N GLN A 277 10.63 -20.59 -8.28
CA GLN A 277 10.38 -21.05 -6.92
C GLN A 277 8.90 -21.47 -6.77
N TYR A 278 8.49 -22.48 -7.53
CA TYR A 278 7.07 -22.85 -7.68
C TYR A 278 6.42 -23.29 -6.36
N ARG A 279 7.15 -24.00 -5.49
CA ARG A 279 6.61 -24.43 -4.18
C ARG A 279 6.33 -23.26 -3.25
N LYS A 280 7.26 -22.30 -3.19
CA LYS A 280 7.04 -21.06 -2.42
C LYS A 280 5.91 -20.21 -3.04
N ALA A 281 5.80 -20.18 -4.37
CA ALA A 281 4.69 -19.50 -5.03
C ALA A 281 3.33 -20.14 -4.67
N GLU A 282 3.26 -21.47 -4.56
CA GLU A 282 2.06 -22.18 -4.07
C GLU A 282 1.69 -21.75 -2.66
N GLU A 283 2.65 -21.75 -1.71
CA GLU A 283 2.42 -21.31 -0.33
C GLU A 283 1.83 -19.88 -0.26
N ILE A 284 2.37 -18.95 -1.05
CA ILE A 284 1.87 -17.57 -1.10
C ILE A 284 0.48 -17.48 -1.74
N LEU A 285 0.18 -18.31 -2.74
CA LEU A 285 -1.13 -18.35 -3.38
C LEU A 285 -2.21 -18.98 -2.48
N GLU A 286 -1.84 -19.96 -1.66
CA GLU A 286 -2.71 -20.54 -0.62
C GLU A 286 -2.96 -19.51 0.49
N LEU A 287 -1.92 -18.82 0.95
CA LEU A 287 -2.05 -17.73 1.91
C LEU A 287 -2.95 -16.58 1.41
N LEU A 288 -2.89 -16.29 0.11
CA LEU A 288 -3.77 -15.30 -0.53
C LEU A 288 -5.23 -15.76 -0.50
N ASP A 289 -5.51 -17.04 -0.78
CA ASP A 289 -6.87 -17.58 -0.67
C ASP A 289 -7.41 -17.52 0.76
N GLU A 290 -6.58 -17.85 1.75
CA GLU A 290 -6.95 -17.80 3.16
C GLU A 290 -7.29 -16.39 3.62
N ARG A 291 -6.43 -15.42 3.28
CA ARG A 291 -6.57 -14.02 3.70
C ARG A 291 -7.65 -13.28 2.90
N HIS A 292 -7.83 -13.64 1.63
CA HIS A 292 -8.73 -12.96 0.69
C HIS A 292 -9.61 -13.95 -0.11
N PRO A 293 -10.55 -14.67 0.53
CA PRO A 293 -11.32 -15.73 -0.14
C PRO A 293 -12.10 -15.27 -1.38
N LYS A 294 -12.49 -13.99 -1.44
CA LYS A 294 -13.18 -13.39 -2.60
C LYS A 294 -12.32 -13.38 -3.86
N MET A 295 -10.99 -13.48 -3.74
CA MET A 295 -10.05 -13.45 -4.85
C MET A 295 -9.88 -14.81 -5.53
N ILE A 296 -10.47 -15.90 -5.01
CA ILE A 296 -10.33 -17.25 -5.57
C ILE A 296 -10.84 -17.37 -7.02
N LEU A 297 -11.77 -16.49 -7.41
CA LEU A 297 -12.33 -16.42 -8.77
C LEU A 297 -11.60 -15.41 -9.68
N ASN A 298 -10.62 -14.68 -9.16
CA ASN A 298 -9.84 -13.74 -9.96
C ASN A 298 -9.00 -14.51 -11.00
N ARG A 299 -9.14 -14.14 -12.28
CA ARG A 299 -8.54 -14.88 -13.40
C ARG A 299 -7.02 -14.83 -13.42
N GLN A 300 -6.41 -13.72 -13.05
CA GLN A 300 -4.95 -13.61 -13.02
C GLN A 300 -4.37 -14.51 -11.93
N ILE A 301 -5.01 -14.56 -10.75
CA ILE A 301 -4.65 -15.48 -9.67
C ILE A 301 -4.83 -16.94 -10.09
N GLN A 302 -5.93 -17.27 -10.78
CA GLN A 302 -6.13 -18.61 -11.31
C GLN A 302 -5.07 -18.99 -12.34
N THR A 303 -4.67 -18.07 -13.22
CA THR A 303 -3.56 -18.28 -14.17
C THR A 303 -2.24 -18.53 -13.44
N MET A 304 -1.92 -17.78 -12.37
CA MET A 304 -0.73 -18.05 -11.56
C MET A 304 -0.77 -19.44 -10.92
N LYS A 305 -1.91 -19.85 -10.39
CA LYS A 305 -2.08 -21.21 -9.82
C LYS A 305 -1.97 -22.31 -10.88
N ILE A 306 -2.60 -22.13 -12.05
CA ILE A 306 -2.44 -23.06 -13.19
C ILE A 306 -0.97 -23.21 -13.52
N THR A 307 -0.26 -22.09 -13.64
CA THR A 307 1.17 -22.08 -13.92
C THR A 307 1.93 -22.83 -12.82
N THR A 308 1.68 -22.49 -11.55
CA THR A 308 2.33 -23.12 -10.40
C THR A 308 2.13 -24.65 -10.38
N TYR A 309 0.88 -25.11 -10.48
CA TYR A 309 0.55 -26.53 -10.44
C TYR A 309 1.07 -27.29 -11.66
N LEU A 310 1.08 -26.66 -12.84
CA LEU A 310 1.66 -27.23 -14.04
C LEU A 310 3.14 -27.54 -13.84
N PHE A 311 3.92 -26.58 -13.34
CA PHE A 311 5.36 -26.75 -13.14
C PHE A 311 5.72 -27.59 -11.91
N LEU A 312 4.82 -27.75 -10.94
CA LEU A 312 4.96 -28.71 -9.83
C LEU A 312 4.52 -30.14 -10.21
N GLY A 313 3.84 -30.34 -11.35
CA GLY A 313 3.28 -31.64 -11.74
C GLY A 313 2.00 -32.03 -11.00
N GLU A 314 1.37 -31.10 -10.28
CA GLU A 314 0.20 -31.30 -9.42
C GLU A 314 -1.10 -31.46 -10.24
N SER A 315 -1.20 -32.60 -10.92
CA SER A 315 -2.21 -32.85 -11.96
C SER A 315 -3.66 -32.76 -11.44
N GLU A 316 -3.93 -33.20 -10.21
CA GLU A 316 -5.26 -33.12 -9.60
C GLU A 316 -5.66 -31.68 -9.24
N LYS A 317 -4.73 -30.89 -8.67
CA LYS A 317 -4.96 -29.47 -8.38
C LYS A 317 -5.18 -28.70 -9.69
N LEU A 318 -4.42 -29.01 -10.73
CA LEU A 318 -4.54 -28.43 -12.07
C LEU A 318 -5.92 -28.74 -12.70
N LYS A 319 -6.38 -29.99 -12.65
CA LYS A 319 -7.70 -30.39 -13.16
C LYS A 319 -8.83 -29.63 -12.48
N LYS A 320 -8.75 -29.50 -11.16
CA LYS A 320 -9.73 -28.78 -10.32
C LYS A 320 -9.80 -27.28 -10.62
N ILE A 321 -8.68 -26.64 -10.94
CA ILE A 321 -8.69 -25.20 -11.24
C ILE A 321 -9.14 -24.91 -12.67
N ILE A 322 -8.78 -25.76 -13.63
CA ILE A 322 -9.24 -25.63 -15.03
C ILE A 322 -10.76 -25.75 -15.10
N SER A 323 -11.36 -26.71 -14.37
CA SER A 323 -12.82 -26.90 -14.35
C SER A 323 -13.60 -25.71 -13.76
N ARG A 324 -12.92 -24.78 -13.06
CA ARG A 324 -13.52 -23.56 -12.48
C ARG A 324 -13.44 -22.35 -13.42
N GLN A 325 -12.88 -22.50 -14.62
CA GLN A 325 -12.79 -21.42 -15.59
C GLN A 325 -14.10 -21.21 -16.39
N SER A 326 -15.13 -20.58 -15.77
CA SER A 326 -16.39 -20.24 -16.45
C SER A 326 -16.63 -18.74 -16.60
N GLY A 327 -16.77 -18.23 -17.83
CA GLY A 327 -17.14 -16.83 -18.10
C GLY A 327 -16.13 -16.06 -18.97
N PRO A 328 -16.37 -14.76 -19.23
CA PRO A 328 -15.52 -13.96 -20.10
C PRO A 328 -14.12 -13.78 -19.50
N MET A 329 -13.09 -13.87 -20.35
CA MET A 329 -11.68 -13.70 -20.00
C MET A 329 -11.05 -12.71 -20.96
N ASP A 330 -10.11 -11.91 -20.46
CA ASP A 330 -9.28 -11.05 -21.29
C ASP A 330 -8.60 -11.87 -22.43
N PRO A 331 -8.61 -11.40 -23.68
CA PRO A 331 -8.06 -12.15 -24.81
C PRO A 331 -6.57 -12.52 -24.65
N ALA A 332 -5.74 -11.64 -24.07
CA ALA A 332 -4.33 -11.92 -23.87
C ALA A 332 -4.14 -13.00 -22.80
N LEU A 333 -4.89 -12.91 -21.69
CA LEU A 333 -4.89 -13.95 -20.66
C LEU A 333 -5.39 -15.30 -21.18
N LYS A 334 -6.39 -15.28 -22.08
CA LYS A 334 -6.90 -16.47 -22.74
C LYS A 334 -5.83 -17.13 -23.61
N ILE A 335 -5.10 -16.35 -24.43
CA ILE A 335 -4.01 -16.88 -25.25
C ILE A 335 -2.92 -17.49 -24.35
N TYR A 336 -2.53 -16.76 -23.30
CA TYR A 336 -1.53 -17.23 -22.34
C TYR A 336 -1.92 -18.57 -21.68
N ASN A 337 -3.15 -18.70 -21.17
CA ASN A 337 -3.63 -19.93 -20.56
C ASN A 337 -3.65 -21.12 -21.54
N ARG A 338 -3.98 -20.88 -22.81
CA ARG A 338 -3.99 -21.93 -23.83
C ARG A 338 -2.58 -22.40 -24.18
N LEU A 339 -1.59 -21.51 -24.18
CA LEU A 339 -0.18 -21.90 -24.28
C LEU A 339 0.25 -22.77 -23.08
N LEU A 340 -0.23 -22.49 -21.86
CA LEU A 340 0.00 -23.37 -20.70
C LEU A 340 -0.64 -24.75 -20.89
N PHE A 341 -1.81 -24.84 -21.53
CA PHE A 341 -2.42 -26.14 -21.85
C PHE A 341 -1.64 -26.91 -22.92
N VAL A 342 -1.06 -26.23 -23.90
CA VAL A 342 -0.13 -26.85 -24.85
C VAL A 342 1.04 -27.48 -24.09
N ILE A 343 1.67 -26.75 -23.17
CA ILE A 343 2.76 -27.28 -22.32
C ILE A 343 2.28 -28.49 -21.50
N TYR A 344 1.09 -28.41 -20.89
CA TYR A 344 0.50 -29.52 -20.15
C TYR A 344 0.38 -30.79 -20.99
N TYR A 345 -0.16 -30.69 -22.21
CA TYR A 345 -0.29 -31.85 -23.10
C TYR A 345 1.06 -32.39 -23.56
N LEU A 346 2.04 -31.51 -23.82
CA LEU A 346 3.41 -31.90 -24.14
C LEU A 346 4.07 -32.67 -22.98
N GLN A 347 3.90 -32.22 -21.74
CA GLN A 347 4.41 -32.91 -20.54
C GLN A 347 3.73 -34.27 -20.28
N LYS A 348 2.53 -34.49 -20.83
CA LYS A 348 1.79 -35.76 -20.76
C LYS A 348 1.99 -36.64 -22.00
N ASP A 349 2.96 -36.30 -22.86
CA ASP A 349 3.25 -37.01 -24.11
C ASP A 349 2.02 -37.17 -25.02
N SER A 350 1.11 -36.19 -24.97
CA SER A 350 -0.13 -36.15 -25.75
C SER A 350 0.00 -35.15 -26.90
N LEU A 351 0.88 -35.46 -27.86
CA LEU A 351 1.26 -34.54 -28.93
C LEU A 351 0.07 -34.11 -29.80
N GLU A 352 -0.88 -35.00 -30.08
CA GLU A 352 -2.06 -34.69 -30.90
C GLU A 352 -3.00 -33.69 -30.20
N LEU A 353 -3.11 -33.77 -28.87
CA LEU A 353 -3.89 -32.82 -28.08
C LEU A 353 -3.20 -31.46 -28.02
N ALA A 354 -1.86 -31.45 -27.89
CA ALA A 354 -1.07 -30.23 -27.96
C ALA A 354 -1.22 -29.52 -29.31
N GLU A 355 -1.11 -30.27 -30.41
CA GLU A 355 -1.30 -29.76 -31.78
C GLU A 355 -2.71 -29.20 -31.99
N ARG A 356 -3.74 -29.97 -31.59
CA ARG A 356 -5.14 -29.52 -31.70
C ARG A 356 -5.39 -28.22 -30.95
N GLU A 357 -4.82 -28.09 -29.75
CA GLU A 357 -4.97 -26.87 -28.94
C GLU A 357 -4.29 -25.66 -29.62
N LEU A 358 -3.13 -25.88 -30.23
CA LEU A 358 -2.42 -24.86 -30.98
C LEU A 358 -3.16 -24.44 -32.27
N ILE A 359 -3.71 -25.38 -33.04
CA ILE A 359 -4.55 -25.08 -34.22
C ILE A 359 -5.77 -24.23 -33.80
N ASN A 360 -6.40 -24.59 -32.69
CA ASN A 360 -7.50 -23.82 -32.15
C ASN A 360 -7.04 -22.41 -31.70
N LEU A 361 -5.78 -22.25 -31.28
CA LEU A 361 -5.19 -20.95 -30.92
C LEU A 361 -4.98 -20.06 -32.14
N GLU A 362 -4.41 -20.60 -33.23
CA GLU A 362 -4.24 -19.89 -34.50
C GLU A 362 -5.60 -19.41 -35.06
N LYS A 363 -6.62 -20.27 -35.02
CA LYS A 363 -7.98 -19.94 -35.47
C LYS A 363 -8.62 -18.81 -34.66
N SER A 364 -8.20 -18.60 -33.42
CA SER A 364 -8.79 -17.58 -32.55
C SER A 364 -8.39 -16.13 -32.89
N ARG A 365 -7.54 -15.93 -33.92
CA ARG A 365 -6.97 -14.65 -34.39
C ARG A 365 -6.44 -13.79 -33.23
N PRO A 366 -5.11 -13.78 -32.96
CA PRO A 366 -4.56 -12.95 -31.90
C PRO A 366 -4.96 -11.49 -32.11
N VAL A 367 -5.23 -10.77 -31.02
CA VAL A 367 -5.58 -9.35 -31.04
C VAL A 367 -4.52 -8.57 -31.83
N LYS A 368 -4.94 -7.65 -32.70
CA LYS A 368 -4.02 -6.82 -33.49
C LYS A 368 -3.02 -6.11 -32.57
N GLY A 369 -1.72 -6.30 -32.79
CA GLY A 369 -0.65 -5.77 -31.91
C GLY A 369 -0.28 -6.67 -30.72
N SER A 370 -0.80 -7.90 -30.67
CA SER A 370 -0.42 -8.92 -29.70
C SER A 370 1.04 -9.34 -29.87
N VAL A 371 1.74 -9.54 -28.74
CA VAL A 371 3.11 -10.07 -28.69
C VAL A 371 3.18 -11.58 -28.91
N TYR A 372 2.07 -12.31 -28.82
CA TYR A 372 2.05 -13.78 -28.86
C TYR A 372 2.36 -14.48 -30.21
N PRO A 373 2.17 -13.90 -31.42
CA PRO A 373 2.34 -14.64 -32.67
C PRO A 373 3.71 -15.33 -32.86
N PRO A 374 4.86 -14.70 -32.57
CA PRO A 374 6.16 -15.38 -32.64
C PRO A 374 6.23 -16.60 -31.71
N LEU A 375 5.67 -16.49 -30.51
CA LEU A 375 5.65 -17.57 -29.52
C LEU A 375 4.76 -18.74 -29.96
N ILE A 376 3.60 -18.45 -30.55
CA ILE A 376 2.71 -19.47 -31.14
C ILE A 376 3.43 -20.23 -32.25
N GLN A 377 4.16 -19.53 -33.11
CA GLN A 377 4.96 -20.14 -34.17
C GLN A 377 6.10 -21.02 -33.61
N ALA A 378 6.75 -20.60 -32.52
CA ALA A 378 7.77 -21.41 -31.87
C ALA A 378 7.20 -22.73 -31.33
N PHE A 379 6.04 -22.70 -30.64
CA PHE A 379 5.36 -23.92 -30.19
C PHE A 379 4.97 -24.85 -31.35
N LYS A 380 4.55 -24.28 -32.48
CA LYS A 380 4.20 -25.04 -33.69
C LYS A 380 5.39 -25.83 -34.20
N LEU A 381 6.51 -25.15 -34.43
CA LEU A 381 7.73 -25.77 -34.95
C LEU A 381 8.28 -26.82 -33.98
N TYR A 382 8.15 -26.58 -32.68
CA TYR A 382 8.52 -27.56 -31.65
C TYR A 382 7.65 -28.84 -31.75
N ILE A 383 6.32 -28.71 -31.79
CA ILE A 383 5.40 -29.86 -31.91
C ILE A 383 5.63 -30.61 -33.22
N GLU A 384 5.75 -29.90 -34.34
CA GLU A 384 6.02 -30.51 -35.66
C GLU A 384 7.35 -31.30 -35.65
N ALA A 385 8.39 -30.78 -34.98
CA ALA A 385 9.66 -31.47 -34.85
C ALA A 385 9.56 -32.74 -33.99
N GLU A 386 8.79 -32.71 -32.90
CA GLU A 386 8.57 -33.88 -32.04
C GLU A 386 7.70 -34.95 -32.72
N LEU A 387 6.65 -34.57 -33.45
CA LEU A 387 5.85 -35.49 -34.26
C LEU A 387 6.69 -36.15 -35.37
N SER A 388 7.66 -35.43 -35.95
CA SER A 388 8.55 -35.95 -37.00
C SER A 388 9.60 -36.94 -36.49
N ARG A 389 9.71 -37.14 -35.16
CA ARG A 389 10.70 -38.01 -34.52
C ARG A 389 10.57 -39.48 -34.91
N THR A 390 9.38 -39.92 -35.33
CA THR A 390 9.08 -41.31 -35.67
C THR A 390 9.22 -41.64 -37.17
N GLY A 391 9.51 -40.66 -38.04
CA GLY A 391 9.46 -40.83 -39.50
C GLY A 391 10.71 -40.40 -40.26
N ASN A 392 10.99 -39.09 -40.33
CA ASN A 392 11.91 -38.51 -41.31
C ASN A 392 12.94 -37.56 -40.67
N SER A 393 14.19 -38.01 -40.52
CA SER A 393 15.21 -37.25 -39.78
C SER A 393 15.58 -35.91 -40.44
N SER A 394 15.52 -35.82 -41.78
CA SER A 394 15.80 -34.59 -42.52
C SER A 394 14.73 -33.51 -42.28
N GLU A 395 13.47 -33.91 -42.16
CA GLU A 395 12.36 -32.99 -41.91
C GLU A 395 12.40 -32.48 -40.47
N ARG A 396 12.69 -33.37 -39.52
CA ARG A 396 12.93 -33.01 -38.13
C ARG A 396 14.05 -31.98 -37.98
N GLN A 397 15.21 -32.20 -38.63
CA GLN A 397 16.34 -31.26 -38.57
C GLN A 397 15.99 -29.89 -39.15
N LYS A 398 15.23 -29.86 -40.24
CA LYS A 398 14.73 -28.61 -40.83
C LYS A 398 13.84 -27.85 -39.84
N LYS A 399 12.86 -28.53 -39.24
CA LYS A 399 11.94 -27.94 -38.26
C LYS A 399 12.65 -27.46 -36.99
N GLN A 400 13.63 -28.22 -36.49
CA GLN A 400 14.47 -27.79 -35.37
C GLN A 400 15.31 -26.57 -35.71
N SER A 401 15.84 -26.47 -36.93
CA SER A 401 16.60 -25.29 -37.38
C SER A 401 15.71 -24.05 -37.48
N GLU A 402 14.50 -24.20 -38.02
CA GLU A 402 13.50 -23.13 -38.07
C GLU A 402 13.05 -22.71 -36.66
N PHE A 403 12.83 -23.66 -35.76
CA PHE A 403 12.50 -23.41 -34.35
C PHE A 403 13.59 -22.57 -33.67
N ARG A 404 14.86 -22.96 -33.80
CA ARG A 404 16.00 -22.22 -33.25
C ARG A 404 16.05 -20.79 -33.77
N ARG A 405 15.86 -20.59 -35.08
CA ARG A 405 15.81 -19.24 -35.66
C ARG A 405 14.71 -18.38 -35.05
N VAL A 406 13.50 -18.92 -34.88
CA VAL A 406 12.40 -18.18 -34.24
C VAL A 406 12.71 -17.86 -32.78
N MET A 407 13.35 -18.77 -32.04
CA MET A 407 13.77 -18.52 -30.66
C MET A 407 14.85 -17.44 -30.57
N ASP A 408 15.80 -17.43 -31.51
CA ASP A 408 16.85 -16.40 -31.63
C ASP A 408 16.24 -15.03 -32.01
N ASP A 409 15.27 -15.00 -32.92
CA ASP A 409 14.54 -13.78 -33.29
C ASP A 409 13.78 -13.18 -32.08
N ILE A 410 13.15 -14.03 -31.26
CA ILE A 410 12.51 -13.59 -30.01
C ILE A 410 13.56 -13.11 -29.00
N ALA A 411 14.71 -13.80 -28.91
CA ALA A 411 15.79 -13.43 -28.00
C ALA A 411 16.44 -12.09 -28.39
N GLY A 412 16.51 -11.76 -29.68
CA GLY A 412 17.08 -10.53 -30.22
C GLY A 412 16.13 -9.33 -30.30
N ALA A 413 14.84 -9.51 -30.00
CA ALA A 413 13.86 -8.43 -30.02
C ALA A 413 14.10 -7.40 -28.89
N GLU A 414 13.86 -6.12 -29.18
CA GLU A 414 13.96 -5.03 -28.18
C GLU A 414 12.89 -5.12 -27.08
N ASP A 415 11.74 -5.76 -27.36
CA ASP A 415 10.63 -5.89 -26.40
C ASP A 415 10.83 -7.12 -25.48
N ASP A 416 11.09 -6.84 -24.21
CA ASP A 416 11.28 -7.85 -23.16
C ASP A 416 10.02 -8.60 -22.74
N VAL A 417 8.83 -8.15 -23.17
CA VAL A 417 7.57 -8.74 -22.73
C VAL A 417 7.53 -10.24 -23.07
N LEU A 418 7.90 -10.64 -24.28
CA LEU A 418 7.91 -12.06 -24.70
C LEU A 418 8.91 -12.89 -23.89
N ARG A 419 10.12 -12.38 -23.70
CA ARG A 419 11.21 -13.06 -22.98
C ARG A 419 10.87 -13.30 -21.52
N SER A 420 10.00 -12.46 -20.96
CA SER A 420 9.51 -12.60 -19.59
C SER A 420 8.42 -13.68 -19.40
N LEU A 421 7.76 -14.13 -20.48
CA LEU A 421 6.65 -15.09 -20.41
C LEU A 421 7.14 -16.51 -20.07
N LEU A 422 6.46 -17.18 -19.15
CA LEU A 422 6.83 -18.55 -18.75
C LEU A 422 6.74 -19.58 -19.87
N PRO A 423 5.77 -19.52 -20.82
CA PRO A 423 5.77 -20.42 -21.95
C PRO A 423 7.00 -20.29 -22.86
N TYR A 424 7.53 -19.07 -23.03
CA TYR A 424 8.81 -18.87 -23.75
C TYR A 424 9.97 -19.48 -22.98
N LYS A 425 10.07 -19.17 -21.68
CA LYS A 425 11.11 -19.76 -20.81
C LYS A 425 11.07 -21.29 -20.84
N TRP A 426 9.89 -21.91 -20.84
CA TRP A 426 9.74 -23.37 -20.96
C TRP A 426 10.38 -23.90 -22.25
N LEU A 427 10.06 -23.31 -23.41
CA LEU A 427 10.67 -23.71 -24.69
C LEU A 427 12.18 -23.59 -24.68
N GLN A 428 12.72 -22.51 -24.08
CA GLN A 428 14.16 -22.31 -23.95
C GLN A 428 14.83 -23.44 -23.14
N TYR A 429 14.27 -23.85 -22.01
CA TYR A 429 14.84 -24.95 -21.22
C TYR A 429 14.74 -26.29 -21.92
N THR A 430 13.64 -26.54 -22.63
CA THR A 430 13.48 -27.77 -23.39
C THR A 430 14.52 -27.86 -24.51
N GLN A 431 14.94 -26.74 -25.09
CA GLN A 431 16.01 -26.68 -26.07
C GLN A 431 17.40 -26.96 -25.45
N GLU A 432 17.68 -26.44 -24.25
CA GLU A 432 18.97 -26.64 -23.55
C GLU A 432 19.15 -28.08 -23.03
N SER A 433 18.05 -28.82 -22.87
CA SER A 433 18.05 -30.21 -22.38
C SER A 433 18.13 -31.27 -23.50
N GLN A 434 18.08 -30.85 -24.78
CA GLN A 434 18.23 -31.68 -25.98
C GLN A 434 19.61 -31.51 -26.58
#